data_AF-A0AAW9U3N6-F1
#
_entry.id   AF-A0AAW9U3N6-F1
#
_cell.length_a   1.000
_cell.length_b   1.000
_cell.length_c   1.000
_cell.angle_alpha   90.00
_cell.angle_beta   90.00
_cell.angle_gamma   90.00
#
_symmetry.space_group_name_H-M   'P 1'
#
loop_
_entity.id
_entity.type
_entity.pdbx_description
1 polymer ?
#
loop_
_entity_poly.entity_id
_entity_poly.type
_entity_poly.pdbx_seq_one_letter_code
_entity_poly.pdbx_strand_id
1 'polypeptide(L)'
;MSYDTVVRFRIDRENMTIAGTYRSSNSWDWNGKRTVEDYTKAYETFEDFKEGVFGFADDALNGSLRFSNSSTMSKRLTWLSQNNKLEYRYPEKVKSNKPEDAWYKEWFVVKRDEETFKVLVGEKRVKPKVWIITDGERIGVKVTSRYTKLSYDRWKKFYSLDAANEMMKRLTDLGWVESYGLKIVEA
;
A
#
# COMPACT_ATOMS: atom_id res chain seq x y z
N MET A 1 14.82 -14.90 0.72
CA MET A 1 13.87 -14.97 1.87
C MET A 1 12.45 -14.80 1.37
N SER A 2 11.62 -15.83 1.56
CA SER A 2 10.17 -15.70 1.38
C SER A 2 9.60 -15.14 2.68
N TYR A 3 8.70 -14.16 2.58
CA TYR A 3 8.12 -13.49 3.75
C TYR A 3 6.68 -13.91 3.89
N ASP A 4 6.28 -14.08 5.15
CA ASP A 4 4.93 -14.47 5.51
C ASP A 4 3.93 -13.36 5.21
N THR A 5 2.70 -13.74 4.88
CA THR A 5 1.66 -12.81 4.44
C THR A 5 0.62 -12.67 5.53
N VAL A 6 0.35 -11.43 5.94
CA VAL A 6 -0.79 -11.06 6.78
C VAL A 6 -2.07 -11.27 5.98
N VAL A 7 -2.85 -12.27 6.37
CA VAL A 7 -4.11 -12.65 5.73
C VAL A 7 -5.28 -11.95 6.42
N ARG A 8 -5.22 -11.84 7.75
CA ARG A 8 -6.20 -11.11 8.57
C ARG A 8 -5.46 -10.12 9.44
N PHE A 9 -6.04 -8.94 9.61
CA PHE A 9 -5.48 -7.87 10.41
C PHE A 9 -6.61 -7.03 10.98
N ARG A 10 -6.58 -6.83 12.29
CA ARG A 10 -7.57 -6.07 13.04
C ARG A 10 -6.82 -5.16 14.01
N ILE A 11 -7.24 -3.91 14.03
CA ILE A 11 -6.84 -2.95 15.05
C ILE A 11 -8.09 -2.69 15.89
N ASP A 12 -7.96 -2.82 17.20
CA ASP A 12 -9.01 -2.55 18.16
C ASP A 12 -8.55 -1.42 19.08
N ARG A 13 -9.17 -0.25 18.93
CA ARG A 13 -8.79 0.95 19.67
C ARG A 13 -9.24 0.89 21.13
N GLU A 14 -10.42 0.33 21.39
CA GLU A 14 -11.01 0.29 22.73
C GLU A 14 -10.17 -0.59 23.65
N ASN A 15 -9.75 -1.75 23.12
CA ASN A 15 -8.91 -2.69 23.85
C ASN A 15 -7.41 -2.43 23.66
N MET A 16 -7.01 -1.40 22.90
CA MET A 16 -5.63 -1.10 22.52
C MET A 16 -4.86 -2.35 22.04
N THR A 17 -5.46 -3.11 21.14
CA THR A 17 -4.90 -4.37 20.62
C THR A 17 -4.75 -4.35 19.11
N ILE A 18 -3.68 -4.98 18.63
CA ILE A 18 -3.49 -5.30 17.22
C ILE A 18 -3.41 -6.81 17.11
N ALA A 19 -4.29 -7.38 16.30
CA ALA A 19 -4.36 -8.81 16.07
C ALA A 19 -4.31 -9.12 14.58
N GLY A 20 -3.82 -10.29 14.24
CA GLY A 20 -3.86 -10.76 12.86
C GLY A 20 -3.40 -12.18 12.71
N THR A 21 -3.36 -12.60 11.46
CA THR A 21 -3.10 -13.98 11.07
C THR A 21 -2.07 -13.96 9.95
N TYR A 22 -0.92 -14.58 10.19
CA TYR A 22 0.16 -14.76 9.22
C TYR A 22 0.02 -16.11 8.54
N ARG A 23 0.20 -16.13 7.22
CA ARG A 23 0.37 -17.36 6.46
C ARG A 23 1.83 -17.53 6.10
N SER A 24 2.40 -18.66 6.51
CA SER A 24 3.78 -18.97 6.20
C SER A 24 3.97 -19.17 4.71
N SER A 25 5.09 -18.64 4.23
CA SER A 25 5.52 -18.76 2.86
C SER A 25 6.50 -19.90 2.61
N ASN A 26 6.98 -20.57 3.68
CA ASN A 26 7.91 -21.69 3.63
C ASN A 26 7.46 -22.92 4.45
N SER A 27 6.53 -22.75 5.40
CA SER A 27 6.02 -23.84 6.23
C SER A 27 4.70 -24.40 5.69
N TRP A 28 4.55 -25.72 5.79
CA TRP A 28 3.36 -26.47 5.41
C TRP A 28 2.95 -27.38 6.57
N ASP A 29 1.65 -27.55 6.77
CA ASP A 29 1.10 -28.53 7.69
C ASP A 29 1.13 -29.95 7.07
N TRP A 30 0.78 -30.95 7.90
CA TRP A 30 0.73 -32.35 7.48
C TRP A 30 -0.32 -32.65 6.39
N ASN A 31 -1.25 -31.73 6.14
CA ASN A 31 -2.26 -31.81 5.08
C ASN A 31 -1.83 -31.09 3.79
N GLY A 32 -0.58 -30.64 3.70
CA GLY A 32 -0.08 -29.91 2.53
C GLY A 32 -0.72 -28.52 2.37
N LYS A 33 -1.23 -27.92 3.44
CA LYS A 33 -1.67 -26.52 3.47
C LYS A 33 -0.58 -25.65 4.08
N ARG A 34 -0.53 -24.37 3.70
CA ARG A 34 0.41 -23.42 4.31
C ARG A 34 0.08 -23.23 5.79
N THR A 35 1.08 -23.29 6.65
CA THR A 35 0.93 -23.05 8.09
C THR A 35 0.41 -21.63 8.33
N VAL A 36 -0.49 -21.50 9.29
CA VAL A 36 -1.12 -20.23 9.65
C VAL A 36 -0.92 -20.00 11.14
N GLU A 37 -0.47 -18.80 11.50
CA GLU A 37 -0.19 -18.41 12.88
C GLU A 37 -0.95 -17.13 13.23
N ASP A 38 -1.65 -17.16 14.35
CA ASP A 38 -2.33 -15.98 14.88
C ASP A 38 -1.40 -15.22 15.81
N TYR A 39 -1.48 -13.89 15.77
CA TYR A 39 -0.80 -13.02 16.71
C TYR A 39 -1.80 -12.03 17.31
N THR A 40 -1.56 -11.65 18.56
CA THR A 40 -2.26 -10.56 19.22
C THR A 40 -1.27 -9.84 20.10
N LYS A 41 -1.21 -8.52 19.96
CA LYS A 41 -0.38 -7.64 20.79
C LYS A 41 -1.30 -6.63 21.47
N ALA A 42 -1.32 -6.66 22.80
CA ALA A 42 -1.92 -5.64 23.63
C ALA A 42 -0.87 -4.58 23.99
N TYR A 43 -1.32 -3.35 24.18
CA TYR A 43 -0.49 -2.22 24.54
C TYR A 43 -0.97 -1.63 25.88
N GLU A 44 -0.05 -1.17 26.70
CA GLU A 44 -0.36 -0.62 28.03
C GLU A 44 -0.83 0.84 27.94
N THR A 45 -0.24 1.61 27.02
CA THR A 45 -0.55 3.02 26.81
C THR A 45 -1.12 3.27 25.42
N PHE A 46 -1.89 4.36 25.28
CA PHE A 46 -2.46 4.75 24.00
C PHE A 46 -1.37 5.23 23.02
N GLU A 47 -0.34 5.89 23.53
CA GLU A 47 0.83 6.32 22.78
C GLU A 47 1.58 5.14 22.17
N ASP A 48 1.84 4.09 22.96
CA ASP A 48 2.51 2.88 22.47
C ASP A 48 1.63 2.14 21.44
N PHE A 49 0.33 2.11 21.67
CA PHE A 49 -0.63 1.57 20.71
C PHE A 49 -0.59 2.35 19.39
N LYS A 50 -0.58 3.68 19.46
CA LYS A 50 -0.53 4.57 18.29
C LYS A 50 0.76 4.37 17.50
N GLU A 51 1.90 4.35 18.17
CA GLU A 51 3.20 4.03 17.55
C GLU A 51 3.21 2.61 16.97
N GLY A 52 2.58 1.66 17.65
CA GLY A 52 2.37 0.31 17.15
C GLY A 52 1.63 0.28 15.81
N VAL A 53 0.48 0.96 15.73
CA VAL A 53 -0.32 1.07 14.49
C VAL A 53 0.49 1.66 13.34
N PHE A 54 1.25 2.72 13.63
CA PHE A 54 2.11 3.35 12.65
C PHE A 54 3.28 2.44 12.22
N GLY A 55 3.89 1.72 13.14
CA GLY A 55 4.94 0.73 12.85
C GLY A 55 4.46 -0.33 11.88
N PHE A 56 3.26 -0.89 12.10
CA PHE A 56 2.65 -1.85 11.17
C PHE A 56 2.42 -1.27 9.77
N ALA A 57 2.01 0.00 9.68
CA ALA A 57 1.81 0.68 8.41
C ALA A 57 3.13 0.91 7.66
N ASP A 58 4.17 1.34 8.37
CA ASP A 58 5.52 1.51 7.82
C ASP A 58 6.11 0.19 7.37
N ASP A 59 5.98 -0.86 8.17
CA ASP A 59 6.43 -2.20 7.81
C ASP A 59 5.71 -2.73 6.56
N ALA A 60 4.42 -2.41 6.42
CA ALA A 60 3.64 -2.73 5.24
C ALA A 60 4.05 -1.94 3.99
N LEU A 61 4.58 -0.73 4.16
CA LEU A 61 5.11 0.11 3.09
C LEU A 61 6.47 -0.39 2.64
N ASN A 62 7.34 -0.69 3.59
CA ASN A 62 8.71 -1.09 3.35
C ASN A 62 8.89 -2.59 3.06
N GLY A 63 7.82 -3.37 3.22
CA GLY A 63 7.72 -4.77 2.82
C GLY A 63 8.34 -5.78 3.76
N SER A 64 8.70 -5.36 4.97
CA SER A 64 8.92 -6.25 6.12
C SER A 64 7.65 -7.00 6.49
N LEU A 65 6.47 -6.37 6.35
CA LEU A 65 5.17 -7.00 6.48
C LEU A 65 4.40 -7.01 5.16
N ARG A 66 3.84 -8.17 4.80
CA ARG A 66 3.08 -8.33 3.55
C ARG A 66 1.60 -8.38 3.83
N PHE A 67 0.88 -7.44 3.24
CA PHE A 67 -0.57 -7.46 3.22
C PHE A 67 -1.06 -7.87 1.83
N SER A 68 -2.13 -8.66 1.78
CA SER A 68 -2.84 -8.87 0.51
C SER A 68 -3.27 -7.53 -0.08
N ASN A 69 -3.22 -7.39 -1.41
CA ASN A 69 -3.71 -6.20 -2.11
C ASN A 69 -5.20 -5.95 -1.85
N SER A 70 -5.97 -6.99 -1.53
CA SER A 70 -7.40 -6.88 -1.19
C SER A 70 -7.66 -6.45 0.26
N SER A 71 -6.64 -6.44 1.12
CA SER A 71 -6.81 -6.15 2.55
C SER A 71 -7.21 -4.69 2.79
N THR A 72 -7.93 -4.47 3.89
CA THR A 72 -8.35 -3.13 4.32
C THR A 72 -7.14 -2.23 4.57
N MET A 73 -6.05 -2.78 5.15
CA MET A 73 -4.81 -2.04 5.38
C MET A 73 -4.18 -1.58 4.05
N SER A 74 -4.11 -2.46 3.04
CA SER A 74 -3.61 -2.08 1.71
C SER A 74 -4.42 -0.93 1.10
N LYS A 75 -5.75 -0.97 1.20
CA LYS A 75 -6.64 0.11 0.71
C LYS A 75 -6.41 1.43 1.46
N ARG A 76 -6.22 1.37 2.78
CA ARG A 76 -5.90 2.54 3.62
C ARG A 76 -4.57 3.17 3.21
N LEU A 77 -3.53 2.37 3.03
CA LEU A 77 -2.22 2.84 2.57
C LEU A 77 -2.27 3.43 1.16
N THR A 78 -3.07 2.85 0.25
CA THR A 78 -3.31 3.44 -1.07
C THR A 78 -3.97 4.80 -0.97
N TRP A 79 -5.00 4.94 -0.15
CA TRP A 79 -5.67 6.22 0.06
C TRP A 79 -4.71 7.26 0.67
N LEU A 80 -3.92 6.89 1.68
CA LEU A 80 -2.92 7.77 2.28
C LEU A 80 -1.89 8.26 1.25
N SER A 81 -1.43 7.38 0.36
CA SER A 81 -0.55 7.75 -0.75
C SER A 81 -1.19 8.79 -1.67
N GLN A 82 -2.44 8.58 -2.07
CA GLN A 82 -3.19 9.49 -2.95
C GLN A 82 -3.44 10.88 -2.33
N ASN A 83 -3.46 10.96 -1.00
CA ASN A 83 -3.71 12.19 -0.25
C ASN A 83 -2.42 12.80 0.33
N ASN A 84 -1.24 12.45 -0.21
CA ASN A 84 0.07 13.00 0.20
C ASN A 84 0.34 12.86 1.71
N LYS A 85 -0.11 11.74 2.29
CA LYS A 85 0.11 11.36 3.70
C LYS A 85 1.28 10.39 3.88
N LEU A 86 2.14 10.26 2.87
CA LEU A 86 3.40 9.55 2.95
C LEU A 86 4.53 10.56 2.94
N GLU A 87 5.59 10.23 3.68
CA GLU A 87 6.81 11.02 3.73
C GLU A 87 8.03 10.12 3.80
N TYR A 88 9.19 10.72 3.60
CA TYR A 88 10.46 10.04 3.75
C TYR A 88 10.78 9.85 5.23
N ARG A 89 11.29 8.67 5.61
CA ARG A 89 11.77 8.44 6.97
C ARG A 89 12.91 9.40 7.37
N TYR A 90 13.75 9.76 6.40
CA TYR A 90 14.92 10.64 6.57
C TYR A 90 14.92 11.72 5.49
N PRO A 91 14.03 12.74 5.58
CA PRO A 91 13.85 13.75 4.55
C PRO A 91 15.13 14.55 4.25
N GLU A 92 15.99 14.74 5.24
CA GLU A 92 17.27 15.44 5.13
C GLU A 92 18.32 14.75 4.24
N LYS A 93 18.12 13.47 3.92
CA LYS A 93 19.05 12.66 3.09
C LYS A 93 18.58 12.50 1.65
N VAL A 94 17.43 13.06 1.30
CA VAL A 94 16.79 12.94 -0.01
C VAL A 94 17.39 13.95 -0.98
N LYS A 95 17.97 13.47 -2.09
CA LYS A 95 18.54 14.37 -3.13
C LYS A 95 17.47 15.03 -4.00
N SER A 96 16.32 14.39 -4.17
CA SER A 96 15.18 14.94 -4.91
C SER A 96 13.86 14.27 -4.49
N ASN A 97 12.73 14.96 -4.65
CA ASN A 97 11.38 14.41 -4.41
C ASN A 97 10.91 13.45 -5.53
N LYS A 98 11.77 13.11 -6.49
CA LYS A 98 11.44 12.15 -7.55
C LYS A 98 11.84 10.75 -7.08
N PRO A 99 10.93 9.76 -7.12
CA PRO A 99 11.22 8.37 -6.72
C PRO A 99 12.40 7.73 -7.48
N GLU A 100 12.74 8.28 -8.64
CA GLU A 100 13.76 7.81 -9.60
C GLU A 100 15.19 8.18 -9.19
N ASP A 101 15.37 9.25 -8.41
CA ASP A 101 16.68 9.84 -8.09
C ASP A 101 17.27 9.31 -6.76
N ALA A 102 16.58 8.37 -6.11
CA ALA A 102 16.88 7.88 -4.77
C ALA A 102 18.02 6.83 -4.74
N TRP A 103 19.27 7.28 -4.58
CA TRP A 103 20.44 6.38 -4.46
C TRP A 103 20.50 5.62 -3.12
N TYR A 104 19.95 6.20 -2.05
CA TYR A 104 19.83 5.60 -0.71
C TYR A 104 18.38 5.21 -0.38
N LYS A 105 17.85 4.21 -1.09
CA LYS A 105 16.69 3.34 -0.74
C LYS A 105 15.80 3.87 0.39
N GLU A 106 15.01 4.88 0.03
CA GLU A 106 14.19 5.69 0.90
C GLU A 106 13.00 4.89 1.46
N TRP A 107 13.01 4.63 2.77
CA TRP A 107 11.90 4.01 3.48
C TRP A 107 10.79 5.06 3.60
N PHE A 108 9.66 4.82 2.95
CA PHE A 108 8.49 5.67 3.13
C PHE A 108 7.82 5.29 4.44
N VAL A 109 7.42 6.31 5.18
CA VAL A 109 6.62 6.18 6.40
C VAL A 109 5.32 6.93 6.20
N VAL A 110 4.30 6.51 6.96
CA VAL A 110 3.07 7.30 7.05
C VAL A 110 3.31 8.52 7.93
N LYS A 111 2.76 9.66 7.54
CA LYS A 111 2.80 10.88 8.37
C LYS A 111 2.21 10.62 9.74
N ARG A 112 2.90 11.07 10.79
CA ARG A 112 2.52 10.86 12.20
C ARG A 112 1.47 11.87 12.68
N ASP A 113 0.40 12.04 11.91
CA ASP A 113 -0.70 12.94 12.23
C ASP A 113 -1.99 12.19 12.62
N GLU A 114 -2.88 12.89 13.33
CA GLU A 114 -4.12 12.31 13.86
C GLU A 114 -5.07 11.82 12.76
N GLU A 115 -5.09 12.48 11.60
CA GLU A 115 -5.93 12.04 10.48
C GLU A 115 -5.42 10.71 9.91
N THR A 116 -4.10 10.58 9.74
CA THR A 116 -3.48 9.33 9.29
C THR A 116 -3.79 8.21 10.27
N PHE A 117 -3.66 8.45 11.58
CA PHE A 117 -4.03 7.46 12.59
C PHE A 117 -5.50 7.02 12.48
N LYS A 118 -6.44 7.96 12.37
CA LYS A 118 -7.89 7.68 12.19
C LYS A 118 -8.19 6.83 10.95
N VAL A 119 -7.47 7.07 9.85
CA VAL A 119 -7.57 6.24 8.64
C VAL A 119 -7.05 4.83 8.91
N LEU A 120 -5.89 4.71 9.57
CA LEU A 120 -5.25 3.42 9.85
C LEU A 120 -6.07 2.54 10.78
N VAL A 121 -6.69 3.09 11.83
CA VAL A 121 -7.57 2.34 12.74
C VAL A 121 -8.94 2.06 12.11
N GLY A 122 -9.39 2.91 11.20
CA GLY A 122 -10.65 2.71 10.45
C GLY A 122 -11.82 3.57 10.88
N GLU A 123 -11.59 4.57 11.73
CA GLU A 123 -12.60 5.57 12.09
C GLU A 123 -13.02 6.39 10.87
N LYS A 124 -12.07 6.69 9.98
CA LYS A 124 -12.35 7.29 8.68
C LYS A 124 -12.52 6.19 7.63
N ARG A 125 -13.73 6.01 7.13
CA ARG A 125 -13.98 5.15 5.96
C ARG A 125 -13.30 5.79 4.74
N VAL A 126 -12.44 5.02 4.10
CA VAL A 126 -11.69 5.46 2.92
C VAL A 126 -11.99 4.56 1.73
N LYS A 127 -12.18 5.19 0.56
CA LYS A 127 -12.25 4.51 -0.73
C LYS A 127 -11.10 5.05 -1.59
N PRO A 128 -10.00 4.29 -1.78
CA PRO A 128 -8.95 4.70 -2.68
C PRO A 128 -9.50 4.77 -4.11
N LYS A 129 -9.11 5.82 -4.84
CA LYS A 129 -9.49 5.98 -6.25
C LYS A 129 -8.74 4.97 -7.10
N VAL A 130 -9.39 4.35 -8.07
CA VAL A 130 -8.72 3.48 -9.04
C VAL A 130 -8.91 4.08 -10.41
N TRP A 131 -7.84 4.19 -11.18
CA TRP A 131 -7.88 4.71 -12.54
C TRP A 131 -7.73 3.56 -13.51
N ILE A 132 -8.59 3.55 -14.53
CA ILE A 132 -8.62 2.53 -15.58
C ILE A 132 -8.51 3.23 -16.92
N ILE A 133 -7.63 2.73 -17.79
CA ILE A 133 -7.64 3.09 -19.21
C ILE A 133 -8.49 2.05 -19.93
N THR A 134 -9.51 2.51 -20.67
CA THR A 134 -10.49 1.64 -21.33
C THR A 134 -10.99 2.25 -22.62
N ASP A 135 -11.45 1.41 -23.54
CA ASP A 135 -12.21 1.75 -24.75
C ASP A 135 -13.73 1.90 -24.47
N GLY A 136 -14.20 1.51 -23.28
CA GLY A 136 -15.59 1.58 -22.87
C GLY A 136 -16.43 0.33 -23.18
N GLU A 137 -15.90 -0.67 -23.89
CA GLU A 137 -16.68 -1.84 -24.30
C GLU A 137 -16.15 -3.17 -23.77
N ARG A 138 -14.82 -3.42 -23.78
CA ARG A 138 -14.34 -4.81 -23.66
C ARG A 138 -13.27 -5.07 -22.61
N ILE A 139 -12.28 -4.21 -22.38
CA ILE A 139 -11.25 -4.44 -21.34
C ILE A 139 -10.75 -3.10 -20.79
N GLY A 140 -10.56 -3.03 -19.46
CA GLY A 140 -9.94 -1.90 -18.79
C GLY A 140 -8.64 -2.28 -18.09
N VAL A 141 -7.55 -1.55 -18.36
CA VAL A 141 -6.27 -1.75 -17.67
C VAL A 141 -6.18 -0.79 -16.49
N LYS A 142 -6.03 -1.33 -15.27
CA LYS A 142 -5.84 -0.51 -14.08
C LYS A 142 -4.42 0.10 -14.07
N VAL A 143 -4.33 1.41 -13.85
CA VAL A 143 -3.06 2.15 -13.92
C VAL A 143 -2.38 2.26 -12.56
N THR A 144 -1.18 1.69 -12.43
CA THR A 144 -0.36 1.77 -11.21
C THR A 144 0.96 2.48 -11.45
N SER A 145 1.34 3.38 -10.54
CA SER A 145 2.37 4.36 -10.79
C SER A 145 3.28 4.73 -9.64
N ARG A 146 2.74 4.85 -8.42
CA ARG A 146 3.60 5.00 -7.26
C ARG A 146 4.06 3.62 -6.84
N TYR A 147 5.33 3.55 -6.48
CA TYR A 147 5.97 2.34 -6.04
C TYR A 147 6.63 2.61 -4.69
N THR A 148 6.26 1.88 -3.63
CA THR A 148 7.08 1.82 -2.41
C THR A 148 7.88 0.54 -2.44
N LYS A 149 9.19 0.60 -2.24
CA LYS A 149 10.04 -0.59 -2.30
C LYS A 149 9.73 -1.54 -1.13
N LEU A 150 9.33 -2.78 -1.44
CA LEU A 150 9.03 -3.85 -0.49
C LEU A 150 10.26 -4.73 -0.19
N SER A 151 11.19 -4.86 -1.15
CA SER A 151 12.47 -5.58 -1.01
C SER A 151 13.43 -5.17 -2.15
N TYR A 152 14.65 -5.72 -2.20
CA TYR A 152 15.60 -5.47 -3.31
C TYR A 152 14.93 -5.61 -4.70
N ASP A 153 14.08 -6.64 -4.86
CA ASP A 153 13.45 -7.00 -6.15
C ASP A 153 11.95 -6.68 -6.23
N ARG A 154 11.33 -6.02 -5.24
CA ARG A 154 9.87 -5.84 -5.21
C ARG A 154 9.42 -4.48 -4.77
N TRP A 155 8.32 -4.04 -5.37
CA TRP A 155 7.70 -2.74 -5.14
C TRP A 155 6.18 -2.88 -4.93
N LYS A 156 5.65 -2.19 -3.93
CA LYS A 156 4.24 -2.00 -3.65
C LYS A 156 3.68 -0.95 -4.60
N LYS A 157 2.68 -1.33 -5.37
CA LYS A 157 2.10 -0.48 -6.41
C LYS A 157 0.93 0.33 -5.86
N PHE A 158 0.81 1.60 -6.25
CA PHE A 158 -0.37 2.43 -5.98
C PHE A 158 -0.91 3.04 -7.27
N TYR A 159 -2.21 3.31 -7.28
CA TYR A 159 -2.91 3.93 -8.40
C TYR A 159 -2.84 5.46 -8.26
N SER A 160 -2.35 6.17 -9.27
CA SER A 160 -2.39 7.64 -9.32
C SER A 160 -2.93 8.14 -10.64
N LEU A 161 -3.60 9.30 -10.60
CA LEU A 161 -4.11 9.95 -11.79
C LEU A 161 -2.97 10.45 -12.68
N ASP A 162 -1.93 11.05 -12.08
CA ASP A 162 -0.79 11.62 -12.82
C ASP A 162 -0.14 10.63 -13.77
N ALA A 163 -0.05 9.38 -13.35
CA ALA A 163 0.54 8.36 -14.18
C ALA A 163 -0.44 7.63 -15.07
N ALA A 164 -1.74 7.67 -14.75
CA ALA A 164 -2.75 7.36 -15.76
C ALA A 164 -2.62 8.36 -16.92
N ASN A 165 -2.43 9.64 -16.63
CA ASN A 165 -2.16 10.68 -17.63
C ASN A 165 -0.83 10.45 -18.35
N GLU A 166 0.25 10.10 -17.65
CA GLU A 166 1.55 9.81 -18.29
C GLU A 166 1.47 8.60 -19.23
N MET A 167 0.81 7.52 -18.78
CA MET A 167 0.57 6.33 -19.60
C MET A 167 -0.31 6.68 -20.80
N MET A 168 -1.37 7.46 -20.60
CA MET A 168 -2.25 7.92 -21.67
C MET A 168 -1.49 8.74 -22.70
N LYS A 169 -0.60 9.64 -22.28
CA LYS A 169 0.25 10.42 -23.19
C LYS A 169 1.11 9.51 -24.06
N ARG A 170 1.77 8.50 -23.47
CA ARG A 170 2.56 7.51 -24.24
C ARG A 170 1.72 6.74 -25.25
N LEU A 171 0.49 6.38 -24.87
CA LEU A 171 -0.44 5.70 -25.77
C LEU A 171 -0.92 6.63 -26.90
N THR A 172 -1.07 7.92 -26.63
CA THR A 172 -1.35 8.94 -27.65
C THR A 172 -0.19 9.06 -28.63
N ASP A 173 1.04 9.12 -28.14
CA ASP A 173 2.25 9.21 -28.98
C ASP A 173 2.40 7.99 -29.92
N LEU A 174 1.84 6.83 -29.53
CA LEU A 174 1.78 5.62 -30.35
C LEU A 174 0.55 5.57 -31.30
N GLY A 175 -0.32 6.57 -31.28
CA GLY A 175 -1.56 6.64 -32.07
C GLY A 175 -2.68 5.72 -31.57
N TRP A 176 -2.52 5.07 -30.41
CA TRP A 176 -3.47 4.06 -29.93
C TRP A 176 -4.72 4.68 -29.32
N VAL A 177 -4.60 5.88 -28.74
CA VAL A 177 -5.75 6.57 -28.16
C VAL A 177 -6.81 6.86 -29.21
N GLU A 178 -6.40 7.38 -30.37
CA GLU A 178 -7.31 7.65 -31.49
C GLU A 178 -7.80 6.37 -32.14
N SER A 179 -6.91 5.39 -32.36
CA SER A 179 -7.24 4.13 -33.03
C SER A 179 -8.23 3.26 -32.26
N TYR A 180 -8.18 3.30 -30.92
CA TYR A 180 -8.97 2.43 -30.05
C TYR A 180 -9.94 3.19 -29.12
N GLY A 181 -10.07 4.52 -29.28
CA GLY A 181 -10.99 5.33 -28.48
C GLY A 181 -10.70 5.29 -26.98
N LEU A 182 -9.42 5.19 -26.59
CA LEU A 182 -9.04 5.01 -25.19
C LEU A 182 -9.36 6.26 -24.36
N LYS A 183 -9.78 6.05 -23.11
CA LYS A 183 -10.01 7.10 -22.12
C LYS A 183 -9.66 6.63 -20.71
N ILE A 184 -9.32 7.59 -19.85
CA ILE A 184 -9.14 7.33 -18.41
C ILE A 184 -10.50 7.49 -17.71
N VAL A 185 -10.84 6.54 -16.85
CA VAL A 185 -12.03 6.59 -15.98
C VAL A 185 -11.67 6.27 -14.54
N GLU A 186 -12.38 6.89 -13.59
CA GLU A 186 -12.34 6.53 -12.16
C GLU A 186 -13.28 5.33 -11.89
N ALA A 187 -12.78 4.30 -11.21
CA ALA A 187 -13.50 3.09 -10.83
C ALA A 187 -13.69 2.98 -9.30
#